data_AF-A0A7U5GZG2-F1
#
_entry.id   AF-A0A7U5GZG2-F1
#
_cell.length_a   1.000
_cell.length_b   1.000
_cell.length_c   1.000
_cell.angle_alpha   90.00
_cell.angle_beta   90.00
_cell.angle_gamma   90.00
#
_symmetry.space_group_name_H-M   'P 1'
#
loop_
_entity.id
_entity.type
_entity.pdbx_description
1 polymer ?
#
loop_
_entity_poly.entity_id
_entity_poly.type
_entity_poly.pdbx_seq_one_letter_code
_entity_poly.pdbx_strand_id
1 'polypeptide(L)'
;MWQGGIFLYDRQAAVRYADKWWDSRNPAFPSFDDDCTNYISQCLLAGGAPMHGAPNREKGWWMYKGTWSFSFTTAHSMRWYLATSTKGLTARQVGTPQELQIGDLICYDFQGDGRFDHTTIVTAKDGDMSLVNAHTYNAYHRTWDYKDSYAYSPNAKYIFFKVNDKFS
;
A
#
# COMPACT_ATOMS: atom_id res chain seq x y z
N MET A 1 -8.83 1.81 21.22
CA MET A 1 -8.55 0.62 22.04
C MET A 1 -8.95 -0.59 21.21
N TRP A 2 -8.05 -1.56 21.05
CA TRP A 2 -8.33 -2.83 20.36
C TRP A 2 -9.32 -3.65 21.19
N GLN A 3 -10.51 -3.91 20.67
CA GLN A 3 -11.40 -4.96 21.15
C GLN A 3 -11.26 -6.13 20.17
N GLY A 4 -11.03 -7.35 20.69
CA GLY A 4 -10.72 -8.54 19.89
C GLY A 4 -11.87 -8.94 18.96
N GLY A 5 -11.93 -8.31 17.79
CA GLY A 5 -12.85 -8.60 16.71
C GLY A 5 -12.10 -8.99 15.44
N ILE A 6 -12.73 -9.81 14.62
CA ILE A 6 -12.27 -10.08 13.25
C ILE A 6 -12.58 -8.83 12.42
N PHE A 7 -11.56 -8.24 11.81
CA PHE A 7 -11.75 -7.19 10.81
C PHE A 7 -11.73 -7.82 9.43
N LEU A 8 -12.64 -7.38 8.55
CA LEU A 8 -12.73 -7.84 7.18
C LEU A 8 -12.18 -6.78 6.24
N TYR A 9 -11.37 -7.19 5.28
CA TYR A 9 -10.85 -6.30 4.24
C TYR A 9 -11.82 -6.24 3.06
N ASP A 10 -12.53 -5.11 2.92
CA ASP A 10 -13.30 -4.79 1.72
C ASP A 10 -12.36 -4.24 0.64
N ARG A 11 -11.88 -5.14 -0.21
CA ARG A 11 -11.05 -4.80 -1.37
C ARG A 11 -11.70 -3.76 -2.28
N GLN A 12 -13.02 -3.86 -2.49
CA GLN A 12 -13.74 -2.93 -3.35
C GLN A 12 -13.82 -1.54 -2.72
N ALA A 13 -13.93 -1.44 -1.39
CA ALA A 13 -13.85 -0.15 -0.71
C ALA A 13 -12.45 0.48 -0.83
N ALA A 14 -11.38 -0.32 -0.73
CA ALA A 14 -10.02 0.16 -0.97
C ALA A 14 -9.84 0.69 -2.40
N VAL A 15 -10.35 -0.03 -3.41
CA VAL A 15 -10.32 0.42 -4.81
C VAL A 15 -11.13 1.69 -5.03
N ARG A 16 -12.38 1.75 -4.52
CA ARG A 16 -13.21 2.96 -4.65
C ARG A 16 -12.54 4.18 -4.03
N TYR A 17 -11.82 4.00 -2.92
CA TYR A 17 -11.05 5.07 -2.31
C TYR A 17 -9.89 5.49 -3.21
N ALA A 18 -9.14 4.52 -3.74
CA ALA A 18 -8.04 4.76 -4.65
C ALA A 18 -8.49 5.50 -5.91
N ASP A 19 -9.55 5.03 -6.57
CA ASP A 19 -10.10 5.65 -7.78
C ASP A 19 -10.70 7.04 -7.51
N LYS A 20 -11.16 7.32 -6.28
CA LYS A 20 -11.68 8.65 -5.92
C LYS A 20 -10.56 9.68 -5.76
N TRP A 21 -9.44 9.28 -5.16
CA TRP A 21 -8.39 10.19 -4.72
C TRP A 21 -7.13 10.11 -5.59
N TRP A 22 -7.13 9.39 -6.70
CA TRP A 22 -5.93 9.16 -7.52
C TRP A 22 -5.20 10.44 -7.97
N ASP A 23 -5.92 11.57 -8.14
CA ASP A 23 -5.39 12.85 -8.62
C ASP A 23 -5.41 13.97 -7.56
N SER A 24 -5.82 13.67 -6.34
CA SER A 24 -6.08 14.67 -5.31
C SER A 24 -5.83 14.14 -3.90
N ARG A 25 -5.54 15.04 -2.95
CA ARG A 25 -5.23 14.63 -1.58
C ARG A 25 -6.48 14.76 -0.70
N ASN A 26 -6.77 13.71 0.08
CA ASN A 26 -7.85 13.76 1.04
C ASN A 26 -7.48 14.67 2.24
N PRO A 27 -8.21 15.77 2.47
CA PRO A 27 -7.88 16.73 3.53
C PRO A 27 -8.04 16.17 4.96
N ALA A 28 -8.65 14.98 5.12
CA ALA A 28 -8.70 14.29 6.41
C ALA A 28 -7.34 13.72 6.85
N PHE A 29 -6.35 13.69 5.95
CA PHE A 29 -5.01 13.13 6.19
C PHE A 29 -3.94 14.19 5.93
N PRO A 30 -2.76 14.08 6.59
CA PRO A 30 -1.61 14.89 6.24
C PRO A 30 -1.21 14.66 4.79
N SER A 31 -0.72 15.73 4.16
CA SER A 31 -0.18 15.72 2.79
C SER A 31 1.34 15.68 2.84
N PHE A 32 1.95 14.88 1.97
CA PHE A 32 3.40 14.79 1.80
C PHE A 32 3.80 15.05 0.34
N ASP A 33 5.05 15.42 0.10
CA ASP A 33 5.61 15.48 -1.25
C ASP A 33 5.77 14.05 -1.80
N ASP A 34 6.44 13.18 -1.01
CA ASP A 34 6.47 11.74 -1.24
C ASP A 34 5.26 11.06 -0.59
N ASP A 35 4.15 11.02 -1.32
CA ASP A 35 2.83 10.68 -0.77
C ASP A 35 2.38 9.23 -1.02
N CYS A 36 3.14 8.45 -1.80
CA CYS A 36 2.73 7.10 -2.21
C CYS A 36 2.22 6.25 -1.04
N THR A 37 3.02 6.06 0.01
CA THR A 37 2.65 5.19 1.14
C THR A 37 1.52 5.75 1.99
N ASN A 38 1.44 7.08 2.14
CA ASN A 38 0.34 7.73 2.85
C ASN A 38 -0.99 7.48 2.12
N TYR A 39 -1.02 7.69 0.81
CA TYR A 39 -2.18 7.40 -0.04
C TYR A 39 -2.57 5.91 -0.01
N ILE A 40 -1.60 5.00 -0.13
CA ILE A 40 -1.87 3.55 -0.05
C ILE A 40 -2.40 3.16 1.34
N SER A 41 -1.85 3.74 2.41
CA SER A 41 -2.35 3.49 3.77
C SER A 41 -3.79 3.97 3.96
N GLN A 42 -4.17 5.08 3.32
CA GLN A 42 -5.56 5.53 3.30
C GLN A 42 -6.47 4.56 2.54
N CYS A 43 -6.02 4.02 1.40
CA CYS A 43 -6.78 3.00 0.65
C CYS A 43 -7.02 1.74 1.51
N LEU A 44 -5.98 1.26 2.18
CA LEU A 44 -6.06 0.10 3.08
C LEU A 44 -7.01 0.35 4.26
N LEU A 45 -6.94 1.54 4.85
CA LEU A 45 -7.83 1.95 5.94
C LEU A 45 -9.28 2.03 5.47
N ALA A 46 -9.54 2.59 4.28
CA ALA A 46 -10.87 2.63 3.67
C ALA A 46 -11.40 1.22 3.36
N GLY A 47 -10.51 0.27 3.08
CA GLY A 47 -10.82 -1.15 2.98
C GLY A 47 -11.06 -1.84 4.33
N GLY A 48 -10.93 -1.15 5.47
CA GLY A 48 -11.19 -1.71 6.79
C GLY A 48 -9.99 -2.35 7.49
N ALA A 49 -8.76 -2.14 6.99
CA ALA A 49 -7.56 -2.60 7.68
C ALA A 49 -7.42 -1.92 9.06
N PRO A 50 -7.25 -2.71 10.15
CA PRO A 50 -7.18 -2.14 11.49
C PRO A 50 -5.77 -1.61 11.80
N MET A 51 -5.73 -0.38 12.31
CA MET A 51 -4.48 0.22 12.80
C MET A 51 -4.04 -0.38 14.13
N HIS A 52 -2.74 -0.57 14.33
CA HIS A 52 -2.18 -1.02 15.61
C HIS A 52 -0.73 -0.54 15.83
N GLY A 53 -0.25 -0.61 17.07
CA GLY A 53 1.16 -0.34 17.43
C GLY A 53 1.45 1.08 17.92
N ALA A 54 0.46 1.97 17.93
CA ALA A 54 0.59 3.31 18.51
C ALA A 54 0.98 3.26 20.00
N PRO A 55 1.77 4.24 20.50
CA PRO A 55 2.24 5.45 19.81
C PRO A 55 3.70 5.36 19.29
N ASN A 56 4.34 4.19 19.29
CA ASN A 56 5.72 4.08 18.83
C ASN A 56 5.79 4.17 17.29
N ARG A 57 6.51 5.15 16.75
CA ARG A 57 6.59 5.40 15.30
C ARG A 57 7.32 4.30 14.52
N GLU A 58 8.18 3.53 15.18
CA GLU A 58 8.91 2.40 14.58
C GLU A 58 8.10 1.11 14.57
N LYS A 59 6.92 1.07 15.21
CA LYS A 59 6.14 -0.16 15.39
C LYS A 59 4.72 -0.04 14.87
N GLY A 60 4.25 -1.16 14.32
CA GLY A 60 2.88 -1.31 13.83
C GLY A 60 2.62 -0.54 12.54
N TRP A 61 1.34 -0.28 12.28
CA TRP A 61 0.83 0.52 11.17
C TRP A 61 -0.35 1.33 11.68
N TRP A 62 -0.18 2.64 11.81
CA TRP A 62 -1.18 3.49 12.45
C TRP A 62 -0.97 4.98 12.16
N MET A 63 -2.07 5.72 12.22
CA MET A 63 -2.11 7.18 12.37
C MET A 63 -3.08 7.53 13.49
N TYR A 64 -2.67 8.41 14.40
CA TYR A 64 -3.48 8.80 15.55
C TYR A 64 -3.09 10.19 16.04
N LYS A 65 -4.08 11.08 16.23
CA LYS A 65 -3.90 12.44 16.78
C LYS A 65 -2.74 13.24 16.14
N GLY A 66 -2.66 13.24 14.81
CA GLY A 66 -1.64 14.02 14.08
C GLY A 66 -0.23 13.43 14.11
N THR A 67 -0.05 12.19 14.58
CA THR A 67 1.20 11.43 14.48
C THR A 67 0.94 10.05 13.86
N TRP A 68 1.99 9.38 13.38
CA TRP A 68 1.91 8.15 12.59
C TRP A 68 3.19 7.31 12.69
N SER A 69 3.06 6.01 12.40
CA SER A 69 4.20 5.12 12.19
C SER A 69 4.89 5.34 10.86
N PHE A 70 6.19 5.02 10.78
CA PHE A 70 6.94 5.10 9.53
C PHE A 70 6.32 4.21 8.44
N SER A 71 5.85 3.03 8.81
CA SER A 71 5.13 2.12 7.91
C SER A 71 3.84 2.69 7.31
N PHE A 72 3.26 3.75 7.90
CA PHE A 72 2.06 4.39 7.37
C PHE A 72 2.39 5.40 6.25
N THR A 73 3.62 5.93 6.21
CA THR A 73 3.98 7.05 5.32
C THR A 73 5.28 6.84 4.53
N THR A 74 6.03 5.76 4.73
CA THR A 74 7.31 5.51 4.06
C THR A 74 7.36 4.13 3.42
N ALA A 75 7.67 4.06 2.13
CA ALA A 75 7.58 2.84 1.31
C ALA A 75 8.46 1.70 1.84
N HIS A 76 9.72 2.00 2.17
CA HIS A 76 10.63 1.00 2.74
C HIS A 76 10.13 0.42 4.06
N SER A 77 9.61 1.27 4.96
CA SER A 77 9.04 0.81 6.23
C SER A 77 7.77 0.00 6.03
N MET A 78 6.91 0.39 5.07
CA MET A 78 5.70 -0.36 4.74
C MET A 78 6.03 -1.75 4.19
N ARG A 79 7.00 -1.87 3.29
CA ARG A 79 7.47 -3.17 2.76
C ARG A 79 7.89 -4.11 3.88
N TRP A 80 8.69 -3.64 4.84
CA TRP A 80 9.14 -4.47 5.98
C TRP A 80 7.99 -4.80 6.93
N TYR A 81 7.07 -3.86 7.16
CA TYR A 81 5.88 -4.11 7.95
C TYR A 81 5.03 -5.23 7.32
N LEU A 82 4.70 -5.14 6.03
CA LEU A 82 3.90 -6.16 5.33
C LEU A 82 4.57 -7.53 5.33
N ALA A 83 5.90 -7.58 5.23
CA ALA A 83 6.66 -8.83 5.24
C ALA A 83 6.69 -9.54 6.61
N THR A 84 6.45 -8.83 7.71
CA THR A 84 6.70 -9.35 9.07
C THR A 84 5.49 -9.26 10.01
N SER A 85 4.47 -8.47 9.65
CA SER A 85 3.29 -8.28 10.49
C SER A 85 2.50 -9.57 10.65
N THR A 86 2.19 -9.89 11.91
CA THR A 86 1.35 -11.04 12.29
C THR A 86 0.04 -10.60 12.97
N LYS A 87 -0.19 -9.29 13.07
CA LYS A 87 -1.34 -8.70 13.76
C LYS A 87 -1.83 -7.45 13.03
N GLY A 88 -3.13 -7.22 13.04
CA GLY A 88 -3.74 -6.10 12.33
C GLY A 88 -3.62 -6.28 10.82
N LEU A 89 -3.24 -5.22 10.10
CA LEU A 89 -2.94 -5.32 8.68
C LEU A 89 -1.84 -6.37 8.45
N THR A 90 -2.19 -7.44 7.75
CA THR A 90 -1.29 -8.53 7.39
C THR A 90 -1.41 -8.84 5.91
N ALA A 91 -0.32 -9.32 5.34
CA ALA A 91 -0.25 -9.73 3.95
C ALA A 91 0.68 -10.94 3.82
N ARG A 92 0.60 -11.63 2.69
CA ARG A 92 1.56 -12.66 2.30
C ARG A 92 2.26 -12.25 1.02
N GLN A 93 3.55 -12.52 0.95
CA GLN A 93 4.30 -12.32 -0.28
C GLN A 93 3.90 -13.40 -1.31
N VAL A 94 3.77 -13.00 -2.58
CA VAL A 94 3.57 -13.90 -3.73
C VAL A 94 4.68 -13.75 -4.76
N GLY A 95 4.82 -14.75 -5.62
CA GLY A 95 5.93 -14.81 -6.57
C GLY A 95 5.69 -13.96 -7.82
N THR A 96 4.43 -13.75 -8.20
CA THR A 96 4.07 -13.16 -9.48
C THR A 96 2.96 -12.12 -9.36
N PRO A 97 2.92 -11.12 -10.25
CA PRO A 97 1.85 -10.11 -10.28
C PRO A 97 0.49 -10.69 -10.70
N GLN A 98 0.47 -11.84 -11.40
CA GLN A 98 -0.76 -12.53 -11.81
C GLN A 98 -1.55 -13.07 -10.62
N GLU A 99 -0.85 -13.45 -9.55
CA GLU A 99 -1.47 -13.90 -8.30
C GLU A 99 -2.21 -12.76 -7.59
N LEU A 100 -1.91 -11.50 -7.89
CA LEU A 100 -2.55 -10.36 -7.26
C LEU A 100 -3.99 -10.20 -7.70
N GLN A 101 -4.78 -9.68 -6.76
CA GLN A 101 -6.15 -9.24 -6.92
C GLN A 101 -6.24 -7.76 -6.62
N ILE A 102 -7.37 -7.14 -6.95
CA ILE A 102 -7.62 -5.77 -6.54
C ILE A 102 -7.50 -5.62 -5.01
N GLY A 103 -7.01 -4.46 -4.57
CA GLY A 103 -6.70 -4.19 -3.17
C GLY A 103 -5.37 -4.79 -2.68
N ASP A 104 -4.66 -5.56 -3.50
CA ASP A 104 -3.29 -6.02 -3.21
C ASP A 104 -2.25 -4.97 -3.59
N LEU A 105 -1.01 -5.18 -3.14
CA LEU A 105 0.02 -4.16 -3.16
C LEU A 105 1.27 -4.62 -3.89
N ILE A 106 1.98 -3.65 -4.45
CA ILE A 106 3.30 -3.85 -5.06
C ILE A 106 4.26 -2.84 -4.45
N CYS A 107 5.40 -3.31 -3.97
CA CYS A 107 6.50 -2.46 -3.50
C CYS A 107 7.62 -2.49 -4.55
N TYR A 108 8.19 -1.31 -4.83
CA TYR A 108 9.18 -1.10 -5.88
C TYR A 108 10.48 -0.61 -5.25
N ASP A 109 11.57 -1.23 -5.65
CA ASP A 109 12.94 -0.76 -5.48
C ASP A 109 13.42 -0.46 -6.91
N PHE A 110 13.34 0.82 -7.31
CA PHE A 110 13.49 1.19 -8.71
C PHE A 110 14.94 1.06 -9.18
N GLN A 111 15.90 1.27 -8.29
CA GLN A 111 17.33 1.24 -8.54
C GLN A 111 17.92 -0.17 -8.35
N GLY A 112 17.23 -1.04 -7.63
CA GLY A 112 17.70 -2.37 -7.26
C GLY A 112 18.77 -2.35 -6.16
N ASP A 113 18.77 -1.33 -5.31
CA ASP A 113 19.79 -1.13 -4.26
C ASP A 113 19.39 -1.67 -2.87
N GLY A 114 18.20 -2.25 -2.77
CA GLY A 114 17.63 -2.79 -1.54
C GLY A 114 16.78 -1.78 -0.75
N ARG A 115 16.76 -0.51 -1.14
CA ARG A 115 15.83 0.50 -0.62
C ARG A 115 14.56 0.47 -1.46
N PHE A 116 13.41 0.48 -0.80
CA PHE A 116 12.13 0.47 -1.50
C PHE A 116 11.58 1.89 -1.50
N ASP A 117 11.33 2.42 -2.70
CA ASP A 117 11.04 3.82 -2.95
C ASP A 117 9.55 4.09 -3.11
N HIS A 118 8.83 3.07 -3.60
CA HIS A 118 7.45 3.26 -4.02
C HIS A 118 6.55 2.10 -3.63
N THR A 119 5.26 2.40 -3.48
CA THR A 119 4.24 1.40 -3.20
C THR A 119 2.96 1.78 -3.94
N THR A 120 2.34 0.80 -4.58
CA THR A 120 1.10 0.97 -5.35
C THR A 120 0.05 -0.04 -4.90
N ILE A 121 -1.22 0.23 -5.23
CA ILE A 121 -2.34 -0.67 -5.01
C ILE A 121 -2.93 -1.11 -6.34
N VAL A 122 -3.20 -2.40 -6.48
CA VAL A 122 -3.90 -2.96 -7.64
C VAL A 122 -5.37 -2.54 -7.58
N THR A 123 -5.84 -1.84 -8.60
CA THR A 123 -7.20 -1.28 -8.66
C THR A 123 -8.03 -1.92 -9.76
N ALA A 124 -7.40 -2.43 -10.80
CA ALA A 124 -8.07 -3.15 -11.87
C ALA A 124 -7.19 -4.28 -12.43
N LYS A 125 -7.79 -5.12 -13.28
CA LYS A 125 -7.08 -6.11 -14.10
C LYS A 125 -7.57 -6.04 -15.53
N ASP A 126 -6.65 -6.07 -16.47
CA ASP A 126 -6.91 -6.30 -17.90
C ASP A 126 -6.39 -7.70 -18.25
N GLY A 127 -7.27 -8.70 -18.20
CA GLY A 127 -6.88 -10.11 -18.19
C GLY A 127 -5.95 -10.43 -17.01
N ASP A 128 -4.75 -10.90 -17.33
CA ASP A 128 -3.69 -11.21 -16.35
C ASP A 128 -2.85 -9.98 -15.94
N MET A 129 -3.00 -8.85 -16.64
CA MET A 129 -2.26 -7.63 -16.35
C MET A 129 -2.90 -6.88 -15.18
N SER A 130 -2.17 -6.76 -14.08
CA SER A 130 -2.58 -5.90 -12.96
C SER A 130 -2.41 -4.43 -13.32
N LEU A 131 -3.42 -3.62 -13.02
CA LEU A 131 -3.39 -2.17 -13.16
C LEU A 131 -3.42 -1.52 -11.78
N VAL A 132 -2.66 -0.46 -11.59
CA VAL A 132 -2.42 0.14 -10.28
C VAL A 132 -2.70 1.63 -10.24
N ASN A 133 -3.09 2.09 -9.04
CA ASN A 133 -3.10 3.52 -8.71
C ASN A 133 -1.96 3.83 -7.73
N ALA A 134 -1.47 5.07 -7.79
CA ALA A 134 -0.40 5.56 -6.93
C ALA A 134 -0.36 7.10 -6.86
N HIS A 135 0.37 7.61 -5.87
CA HIS A 135 0.68 9.04 -5.66
C HIS A 135 2.18 9.33 -5.83
N THR A 136 2.63 10.54 -5.45
CA THR A 136 3.94 11.17 -5.76
C THR A 136 4.00 11.60 -7.22
N TYR A 137 3.79 10.66 -8.14
CA TYR A 137 3.41 10.93 -9.51
C TYR A 137 2.13 10.16 -9.78
N ASN A 138 1.03 10.91 -9.84
CA ASN A 138 -0.31 10.34 -9.85
C ASN A 138 -0.47 9.35 -11.01
N ALA A 139 -0.89 8.14 -10.66
CA ALA A 139 -1.14 7.07 -11.59
C ALA A 139 -2.56 6.55 -11.38
N TYR A 140 -3.28 6.36 -12.49
CA TYR A 140 -4.63 5.79 -12.51
C TYR A 140 -4.67 4.67 -13.53
N HIS A 141 -5.00 3.46 -13.05
CA HIS A 141 -5.08 2.23 -13.85
C HIS A 141 -3.85 2.02 -14.75
N ARG A 142 -2.66 2.35 -14.24
CA ARG A 142 -1.38 2.19 -14.95
C ARG A 142 -0.95 0.73 -14.93
N THR A 143 -0.22 0.27 -15.96
CA THR A 143 0.43 -1.05 -15.92
C THR A 143 1.36 -1.16 -14.72
N TRP A 144 1.26 -2.27 -13.98
CA TRP A 144 1.99 -2.46 -12.73
C TRP A 144 3.51 -2.44 -12.89
N ASP A 145 4.05 -2.75 -14.06
CA ASP A 145 5.51 -2.90 -14.24
C ASP A 145 6.27 -1.58 -14.30
N TYR A 146 5.56 -0.45 -14.37
CA TYR A 146 6.13 0.91 -14.30
C TYR A 146 7.22 1.21 -15.34
N LYS A 147 7.35 0.41 -16.42
CA LYS A 147 8.45 0.55 -17.40
C LYS A 147 8.44 1.87 -18.17
N ASP A 148 7.28 2.50 -18.25
CA ASP A 148 7.05 3.82 -18.84
C ASP A 148 7.31 4.98 -17.86
N SER A 149 7.81 4.70 -16.66
CA SER A 149 8.11 5.72 -15.64
C SER A 149 9.54 6.24 -15.79
N TYR A 150 9.75 7.54 -15.56
CA TYR A 150 11.09 8.11 -15.50
C TYR A 150 11.93 7.54 -14.34
N ALA A 151 11.28 6.99 -13.31
CA ALA A 151 11.95 6.34 -12.18
C ALA A 151 12.41 4.92 -12.51
N TYR A 152 11.90 4.30 -13.59
CA TYR A 152 12.24 2.93 -13.93
C TYR A 152 13.71 2.77 -14.30
N SER A 153 14.29 1.65 -13.86
CA SER A 153 15.58 1.17 -14.34
C SER A 153 15.53 -0.32 -14.67
N PRO A 154 16.42 -0.83 -15.54
CA PRO A 154 16.52 -2.26 -15.81
C PRO A 154 16.82 -3.13 -14.56
N ASN A 155 17.32 -2.53 -13.49
CA ASN A 155 17.65 -3.21 -12.24
C ASN A 155 16.47 -3.29 -11.26
N ALA A 156 15.34 -2.63 -11.58
CA ALA A 156 14.19 -2.52 -10.70
C ALA A 156 13.75 -3.89 -10.15
N LYS A 157 13.45 -3.93 -8.86
CA LYS A 157 12.95 -5.09 -8.14
C LYS A 157 11.54 -4.81 -7.62
N TYR A 158 10.73 -5.86 -7.61
CA TYR A 158 9.34 -5.79 -7.19
C TYR A 158 9.09 -6.83 -6.11
N ILE A 159 8.26 -6.48 -5.13
CA ILE A 159 7.68 -7.43 -4.19
C ILE A 159 6.16 -7.30 -4.25
N PHE A 160 5.50 -8.44 -4.39
CA PHE A 160 4.07 -8.56 -4.53
C PHE A 160 3.47 -9.04 -3.21
N PHE A 161 2.51 -8.29 -2.68
CA PHE A 161 1.86 -8.61 -1.41
C PHE A 161 0.36 -8.81 -1.62
N LYS A 162 -0.13 -10.01 -1.32
CA LYS A 162 -1.56 -10.26 -1.16
C LYS A 162 -2.00 -9.88 0.24
N VAL A 163 -2.83 -8.86 0.36
CA VAL A 163 -3.42 -8.45 1.64
C VAL A 163 -4.37 -9.55 2.10
N ASN A 164 -4.35 -9.91 3.38
CA ASN A 164 -5.28 -10.91 3.91
C ASN A 164 -6.68 -10.33 4.02
N ASP A 165 -7.72 -11.13 3.74
CA ASP A 165 -9.11 -10.66 3.80
C ASP A 165 -9.68 -10.59 5.23
N LYS A 166 -8.94 -11.15 6.19
CA LYS A 166 -9.30 -11.21 7.61
C LYS A 166 -8.11 -10.82 8.46
N PHE A 167 -8.34 -9.96 9.44
CA PHE A 167 -7.33 -9.50 10.39
C PHE A 167 -7.72 -9.83 11.83
N SER A 168 -6.71 -10.07 12.66
CA SER A 168 -6.81 -10.34 14.10
C SER A 168 -5.82 -9.51 14.91
#